data_AF-A0A1V5KE05-F1
#
_entry.id   AF-A0A1V5KE05-F1
#
_cell.length_a   1.000
_cell.length_b   1.000
_cell.length_c   1.000
_cell.angle_alpha   90.00
_cell.angle_beta   90.00
_cell.angle_gamma   90.00
#
_symmetry.space_group_name_H-M   'P 1'
#
loop_
_entity.id
_entity.type
_entity.pdbx_description
1 polymer ?
#
loop_
_entity_poly.entity_id
_entity_poly.type
_entity_poly.pdbx_seq_one_letter_code
_entity_poly.pdbx_strand_id
1 'polypeptide(L)'
;MRAGDAFALEAWDEYIERLAQGVGTVIQFMNPEVIIMGTIAIHAGDLIFKPLLERLPKYAWRYGRDACRITASSLGARIGDLSALALAVDGLRHRANTMDNR
;
A
#
# COMPACT_ATOMS: atom_id res chain seq x y z
N MET A 1 17.87 -11.40 4.61
CA MET A 1 18.53 -10.41 3.73
C MET A 1 19.83 -9.84 4.29
N ARG A 2 19.86 -9.19 5.46
CA ARG A 2 21.07 -8.48 5.97
C ARG A 2 22.32 -9.38 6.22
N ALA A 3 22.16 -10.70 6.27
CA ALA A 3 23.26 -11.67 6.39
C ALA A 3 23.60 -12.41 5.08
N GLY A 4 23.02 -12.02 3.93
CA GLY A 4 23.33 -12.65 2.63
C GLY A 4 22.75 -14.06 2.43
N ASP A 5 21.81 -14.49 3.27
CA ASP A 5 21.09 -15.76 3.12
C ASP A 5 20.39 -15.84 1.76
N ALA A 6 20.82 -16.81 0.93
CA ALA A 6 20.35 -17.00 -0.43
C ALA A 6 18.86 -17.35 -0.52
N PHE A 7 18.35 -18.19 0.40
CA PHE A 7 16.94 -18.56 0.42
C PHE A 7 16.07 -17.35 0.76
N ALA A 8 16.49 -16.55 1.74
CA ALA A 8 15.76 -15.35 2.11
C ALA A 8 15.74 -14.29 1.00
N LEU A 9 16.80 -14.23 0.17
CA LEU A 9 16.86 -13.34 -0.99
C LEU A 9 15.94 -13.81 -2.11
N GLU A 10 15.93 -15.11 -2.42
CA GLU A 10 15.05 -15.69 -3.43
C GLU A 10 13.57 -15.50 -3.06
N ALA A 11 13.20 -15.81 -1.82
CA ALA A 11 11.84 -15.62 -1.34
C ALA A 11 11.41 -14.14 -1.38
N TRP A 12 12.32 -13.21 -1.10
CA TRP A 12 12.05 -11.78 -1.21
C TRP A 12 11.86 -11.35 -2.66
N ASP A 13 12.69 -11.87 -3.57
CA ASP A 13 12.61 -11.53 -4.98
C ASP A 13 11.26 -11.94 -5.59
N GLU A 14 10.83 -13.16 -5.30
CA GLU A 14 9.50 -13.67 -5.69
C GLU A 14 8.38 -12.83 -5.06
N TYR A 15 8.51 -12.48 -3.77
CA TYR A 15 7.55 -11.60 -3.12
C TYR A 15 7.40 -10.25 -3.85
N ILE A 16 8.51 -9.61 -4.22
CA ILE A 16 8.45 -8.32 -4.92
C ILE A 16 7.87 -8.49 -6.34
N GLU A 17 8.20 -9.56 -7.06
CA GLU A 17 7.62 -9.83 -8.38
C GLU A 17 6.08 -9.93 -8.30
N ARG A 18 5.56 -10.71 -7.34
CA ARG A 18 4.10 -10.82 -7.13
C ARG A 18 3.48 -9.51 -6.65
N LEU A 19 4.17 -8.76 -5.81
CA LEU A 19 3.71 -7.44 -5.38
C LEU A 19 3.60 -6.49 -6.57
N ALA A 20 4.60 -6.45 -7.46
CA ALA A 20 4.58 -5.63 -8.66
C ALA A 20 3.43 -6.02 -9.60
N GLN A 21 3.15 -7.32 -9.73
CA GLN A 21 2.00 -7.80 -10.49
C GLN A 21 0.67 -7.32 -9.91
N GLY A 22 0.49 -7.41 -8.59
CA GLY A 22 -0.72 -6.95 -7.90
C GLY A 22 -0.90 -5.43 -8.01
N VAL A 23 0.14 -4.67 -7.72
CA VAL A 23 0.11 -3.19 -7.82
C VAL A 23 -0.13 -2.75 -9.27
N GLY A 24 0.53 -3.37 -10.24
CA GLY A 24 0.33 -3.07 -11.66
C GLY A 24 -1.10 -3.33 -12.11
N THR A 25 -1.69 -4.45 -11.64
CA THR A 25 -3.11 -4.78 -11.84
C THR A 25 -4.01 -3.66 -11.30
N VAL A 26 -3.81 -3.25 -10.04
CA VAL A 26 -4.60 -2.16 -9.43
C VAL A 26 -4.47 -0.86 -10.21
N ILE A 27 -3.26 -0.49 -10.64
CA ILE A 27 -3.04 0.70 -11.47
C ILE A 27 -3.85 0.60 -12.76
N GLN A 28 -3.81 -0.55 -13.44
CA GLN A 28 -4.42 -0.72 -14.75
C GLN A 28 -5.95 -0.70 -14.71
N PHE A 29 -6.54 -1.29 -13.67
CA PHE A 29 -8.01 -1.37 -13.53
C PHE A 29 -8.62 -0.13 -12.88
N MET A 30 -7.93 0.47 -11.89
CA MET A 30 -8.50 1.55 -11.09
C MET A 30 -8.00 2.94 -11.47
N ASN A 31 -6.89 3.04 -12.21
CA ASN A 31 -6.21 4.28 -12.55
C ASN A 31 -6.13 5.28 -11.35
N PRO A 32 -5.64 4.83 -10.18
CA PRO A 32 -5.63 5.65 -8.99
C PRO A 32 -4.54 6.72 -9.07
N GLU A 33 -4.78 7.87 -8.44
CA GLU A 33 -3.73 8.89 -8.26
C GLU A 33 -2.72 8.49 -7.18
N VAL A 34 -3.13 7.68 -6.20
CA VAL A 34 -2.28 7.27 -5.07
C VAL A 34 -2.59 5.84 -4.64
N ILE A 35 -1.53 5.04 -4.42
CA ILE A 35 -1.58 3.77 -3.70
C ILE A 35 -0.81 3.92 -2.39
N ILE A 36 -1.53 3.78 -1.27
CA ILE A 36 -0.94 3.85 0.07
C ILE A 36 -0.66 2.43 0.56
N MET A 37 0.63 2.15 0.75
CA MET A 37 1.11 0.88 1.27
C MET A 37 1.03 0.87 2.80
N GLY A 38 0.54 -0.25 3.33
CA GLY A 38 0.37 -0.48 4.77
C GLY A 38 1.67 -0.71 5.52
N THR A 39 1.55 -1.36 6.67
CA THR A 39 2.62 -1.54 7.68
C THR A 39 3.95 -2.06 7.13
N ILE A 40 3.92 -2.98 6.17
CA ILE A 40 5.17 -3.55 5.64
C ILE A 40 6.04 -2.51 4.93
N ALA A 41 5.43 -1.58 4.19
CA ALA A 41 6.18 -0.53 3.50
C ALA A 41 6.69 0.55 4.46
N ILE A 42 5.98 0.76 5.58
CA ILE A 42 6.43 1.66 6.65
C ILE A 42 7.75 1.13 7.25
N HIS A 43 7.87 -0.18 7.46
CA HIS A 43 9.06 -0.79 8.08
C HIS A 43 10.18 -1.12 7.10
N ALA A 44 9.84 -1.59 5.90
CA ALA A 44 10.82 -2.04 4.92
C ALA A 44 11.37 -0.91 4.05
N GLY A 45 10.62 0.19 3.87
CA GLY A 45 11.06 1.36 3.10
C GLY A 45 11.58 0.99 1.71
N ASP A 46 12.79 1.47 1.39
CA ASP A 46 13.43 1.28 0.09
C ASP A 46 13.66 -0.18 -0.30
N LEU A 47 13.72 -1.08 0.69
CA LEU A 47 13.83 -2.52 0.44
C LEU A 47 12.63 -3.09 -0.33
N ILE A 48 11.47 -2.41 -0.24
CA ILE A 48 10.28 -2.71 -1.04
C ILE A 48 10.17 -1.73 -2.21
N PHE A 49 10.23 -0.42 -1.96
CA PHE A 49 9.86 0.57 -2.97
C PHE A 49 10.75 0.53 -4.20
N LYS A 50 12.08 0.45 -4.02
CA LYS A 50 13.01 0.42 -5.16
C LYS A 50 12.77 -0.79 -6.07
N PRO A 51 12.84 -2.04 -5.58
CA PRO A 51 12.66 -3.20 -6.44
C PRO A 51 11.23 -3.36 -6.96
N LEU A 52 10.22 -2.80 -6.27
CA LEU A 52 8.84 -2.73 -6.75
C LEU A 52 8.73 -1.81 -7.97
N LEU A 53 9.26 -0.58 -7.87
CA LEU A 53 9.19 0.41 -8.94
C LEU A 53 9.98 -0.05 -10.19
N GLU A 54 11.07 -0.78 -10.00
CA GLU A 54 11.86 -1.38 -11.08
C GLU A 54 11.08 -2.45 -11.87
N ARG A 55 10.21 -3.23 -11.19
CA ARG A 55 9.43 -4.32 -11.81
C ARG A 55 8.08 -3.89 -12.36
N LEU A 56 7.52 -2.79 -11.83
CA LEU A 56 6.21 -2.29 -12.20
C LEU A 56 5.98 -2.08 -13.72
N PRO A 57 6.99 -1.68 -14.53
CA PRO A 57 6.85 -1.58 -15.99
C PRO A 57 6.42 -2.87 -16.69
N LYS A 58 6.63 -4.05 -16.08
CA LYS A 58 6.15 -5.33 -16.63
C LYS A 58 4.63 -5.47 -16.58
N TYR A 59 3.96 -4.75 -15.66
CA TYR A 59 2.56 -5.01 -15.29
C TYR A 59 1.63 -3.81 -15.43
N ALA A 60 2.16 -2.60 -15.66
CA ALA A 60 1.35 -1.41 -15.87
C ALA A 60 1.94 -0.50 -16.95
N TRP A 61 1.06 0.11 -17.75
CA TRP A 61 1.48 1.07 -18.76
C TRP A 61 2.12 2.32 -18.14
N ARG A 62 3.03 2.94 -18.90
CA ARG A 62 3.75 4.13 -18.47
C ARG A 62 2.82 5.24 -18.00
N TYR A 63 1.75 5.49 -18.74
CA TYR A 63 0.78 6.54 -18.37
C TYR A 63 0.19 6.34 -16.98
N GLY A 64 -0.32 5.14 -16.66
CA GLY A 64 -0.89 4.85 -15.34
C GLY A 64 0.15 4.86 -14.23
N ARG A 65 1.38 4.40 -14.51
CA ARG A 65 2.48 4.43 -13.53
C ARG A 65 2.94 5.84 -13.21
N ASP A 66 3.07 6.70 -14.22
CA ASP A 66 3.55 8.08 -14.05
C ASP A 66 2.49 8.95 -13.34
N ALA A 67 1.20 8.61 -13.49
CA ALA A 67 0.08 9.27 -12.81
C ALA A 67 -0.17 8.77 -11.38
N CYS A 68 0.30 7.57 -11.03
CA CYS A 68 0.03 6.95 -9.73
C CYS A 68 1.21 7.07 -8.77
N ARG A 69 1.04 7.80 -7.67
CA ARG A 69 2.02 7.87 -6.59
C ARG A 69 1.89 6.66 -5.64
N ILE A 70 2.94 5.86 -5.51
CA ILE A 70 2.99 4.76 -4.54
C ILE A 70 3.78 5.23 -3.32
N THR A 71 3.17 5.19 -2.13
CA THR A 71 3.78 5.73 -0.90
C THR A 71 3.43 4.91 0.33
N ALA A 72 4.20 5.04 1.40
CA ALA A 72 3.87 4.43 2.70
C ALA A 72 2.86 5.32 3.45
N SER A 73 2.04 4.71 4.31
CA SER A 73 1.15 5.48 5.18
C SER A 73 1.93 6.43 6.10
N SER A 74 1.49 7.68 6.17
CA SER A 74 2.03 8.70 7.09
C SER A 74 1.69 8.44 8.56
N LEU A 75 0.76 7.51 8.85
CA LEU A 75 0.35 7.17 10.21
C LEU A 75 1.39 6.30 10.95
N GLY A 76 2.38 5.77 10.24
CA GLY A 76 3.47 5.01 10.85
C GLY A 76 2.97 3.82 11.69
N ALA A 77 3.59 3.61 12.84
CA ALA A 77 3.20 2.56 13.78
C ALA A 77 1.78 2.74 14.37
N ARG A 78 1.22 3.95 14.31
CA ARG A 78 -0.10 4.27 14.86
C ARG A 78 -1.25 3.90 13.91
N ILE A 79 -0.95 3.38 12.72
CA ILE A 79 -1.96 3.04 11.72
C ILE A 79 -3.01 2.06 12.27
N GLY A 80 -2.62 1.10 13.12
CA GLY A 80 -3.55 0.16 13.74
C GLY A 80 -4.55 0.84 14.68
N ASP A 81 -4.04 1.56 15.69
CA ASP A 81 -4.87 2.25 16.68
C ASP A 81 -5.79 3.29 16.02
N LEU A 82 -5.22 4.12 15.14
CA LEU A 82 -5.94 5.24 14.53
C LEU A 82 -7.03 4.74 13.58
N SER A 83 -6.82 3.62 12.90
CA SER A 83 -7.86 3.03 12.04
C SER A 83 -9.08 2.57 12.85
N ALA A 84 -8.86 1.92 13.99
CA ALA A 84 -9.94 1.48 14.87
C ALA A 84 -10.71 2.67 15.47
N LEU A 85 -10.00 3.70 15.93
CA LEU A 85 -10.62 4.91 16.47
C LEU A 85 -11.38 5.69 15.39
N ALA A 86 -10.84 5.81 14.18
CA ALA A 86 -11.51 6.49 13.07
C ALA A 86 -12.86 5.83 12.77
N LEU A 87 -12.91 4.50 12.70
CA LEU A 87 -14.16 3.76 12.47
C LEU A 87 -15.16 3.95 13.62
N ALA A 88 -14.71 3.92 14.87
CA ALA A 88 -15.57 4.13 16.03
C ALA A 88 -16.20 5.54 16.02
N VAL A 89 -15.40 6.57 15.73
CA VAL A 89 -15.86 7.96 15.65
C VAL A 89 -16.85 8.15 14.50
N ASP A 90 -16.54 7.58 13.32
CA ASP A 90 -17.41 7.65 12.15
C ASP A 90 -18.77 7.00 12.42
N GLY A 91 -18.78 5.81 13.03
CA GLY A 91 -20.01 5.12 13.43
C GLY A 91 -20.86 5.90 14.43
N LEU A 92 -20.23 6.59 15.40
CA LEU A 92 -20.95 7.47 16.34
C LEU A 92 -21.56 8.68 15.64
N ARG A 93 -20.85 9.31 14.70
CA ARG A 93 -21.34 10.46 13.91
C ARG A 93 -22.52 10.07 13.03
N HIS A 94 -22.43 8.95 12.34
CA HIS A 94 -23.53 8.45 11.51
C HIS A 94 -24.79 8.18 12.35
N ARG A 95 -24.66 7.61 13.56
CA ARG A 95 -25.80 7.40 14.45
C ARG A 95 -26.44 8.70 14.94
N ALA A 96 -25.64 9.69 15.29
CA ALA A 96 -26.14 11.00 15.72
C ALA A 96 -26.93 11.70 14.61
N ASN A 97 -26.43 11.69 13.36
CA ASN A 97 -27.11 12.31 12.23
C ASN A 97 -28.44 11.62 11.87
N THR A 98 -28.56 10.30 12.07
CA THR A 98 -29.83 9.58 11.82
C THR A 98 -30.88 9.83 12.91
N MET A 99 -30.47 10.27 14.10
CA MET A 99 -31.39 10.62 15.20
C MET A 99 -31.86 12.07 15.12
N ASP A 100 -31.03 12.99 14.59
CA ASP A 100 -31.39 14.41 14.37
C ASP A 100 -32.33 14.62 13.17
N ASN A 101 -32.36 13.67 12.22
CA ASN A 101 -33.23 13.71 11.04
C ASN A 101 -34.56 12.94 11.22
N ARG A 102 -35.03 12.76 12.46
CA ARG A 102 -36.34 12.18 12.82
C ARG A 102 -37.09 13.10 13.75
#